data_AF-A0A3N1AS73-F1
#
_entry.id   AF-A0A3N1AS73-F1
#
_cell.length_a   1.000
_cell.length_b   1.000
_cell.length_c   1.000
_cell.angle_alpha   90.00
_cell.angle_beta   90.00
_cell.angle_gamma   90.00
#
_symmetry.space_group_name_H-M   'P 1'
#
loop_
_entity.id
_entity.type
_entity.pdbx_description
1 polymer ?
#
loop_
_entity_poly.entity_id
_entity_poly.type
_entity_poly.pdbx_seq_one_letter_code
_entity_poly.pdbx_strand_id
1 'polypeptide(L)'
;MARRWGVRARLAALLTAAALTTTAGCVPLSPGVDGDLVDGWAAFDEPVHFTPEAGSCHDGERRVIDWESYRPVGCVQVHLVETVHVGTLGDDPAVPFDEDGAADGLIPARRAARAECDRRVNEFLGGPWQTARLRMTVVTPSDAAWTGGARWFGCDVGVVDSPGGPLINWYGTIEGALDVPGHPLRMTCYDSAAVGVDDEPLTEPLDCDTPHQAEFAGTYVEDKLGYDEVELNDDRVHTRCRKVVADYAKVPNNGDLQYRVGTIYTFSDVLDWAEGDRTIRCFAWRADPLLTGSVRDGGSSALPIQYQ
;
A
#
# COMPACT_ATOMS: atom_id res chain seq x y z
N MET A 1 -50.16 -75.81 22.51
CA MET A 1 -50.68 -74.43 22.34
C MET A 1 -49.67 -73.41 21.77
N ALA A 2 -48.38 -73.73 21.59
CA ALA A 2 -47.36 -72.76 21.12
C ALA A 2 -47.33 -72.47 19.60
N ARG A 3 -47.94 -73.32 18.76
CA ARG A 3 -47.79 -73.23 17.29
C ARG A 3 -48.73 -72.24 16.59
N ARG A 4 -49.80 -71.79 17.26
CA ARG A 4 -50.79 -70.83 16.71
C ARG A 4 -50.43 -69.36 16.99
N TRP A 5 -49.49 -69.11 17.91
CA TRP A 5 -49.06 -67.76 18.30
C TRP A 5 -47.97 -67.20 17.36
N GLY A 6 -47.04 -68.05 16.91
CA GLY A 6 -45.97 -67.65 15.97
C GLY A 6 -46.46 -67.26 14.57
N VAL A 7 -47.58 -67.81 14.10
CA VAL A 7 -48.15 -67.49 12.78
C VAL A 7 -48.87 -66.13 12.80
N ARG A 8 -49.56 -65.79 13.90
CA ARG A 8 -50.24 -64.50 14.07
C ARG A 8 -49.25 -63.34 14.27
N ALA A 9 -48.16 -63.57 14.99
CA ALA A 9 -47.10 -62.56 15.16
C ALA A 9 -46.33 -62.27 13.86
N ARG A 10 -46.09 -63.29 13.02
CA ARG A 10 -45.42 -63.11 11.71
C ARG A 10 -46.31 -62.43 10.67
N LEU A 11 -47.62 -62.71 10.68
CA LEU A 11 -48.58 -61.99 9.83
C LEU A 11 -48.75 -60.53 10.25
N ALA A 12 -48.78 -60.25 11.56
CA ALA A 12 -48.85 -58.87 12.06
C ALA A 12 -47.60 -58.06 11.68
N ALA A 13 -46.40 -58.66 11.79
CA ALA A 13 -45.14 -58.02 11.40
C ALA A 13 -45.01 -57.78 9.88
N LEU A 14 -45.53 -58.71 9.05
CA LEU A 14 -45.57 -58.52 7.59
C LEU A 14 -46.57 -57.45 7.20
N LEU A 15 -47.70 -57.33 7.89
CA LEU A 15 -48.71 -56.29 7.63
C LEU A 15 -48.23 -54.90 8.08
N THR A 16 -47.49 -54.78 9.19
CA THR A 16 -46.88 -53.49 9.58
C THR A 16 -45.70 -53.10 8.68
N ALA A 17 -44.87 -54.05 8.24
CA ALA A 17 -43.81 -53.78 7.27
C ALA A 17 -44.37 -53.37 5.88
N ALA A 18 -45.48 -53.98 5.46
CA ALA A 18 -46.20 -53.59 4.23
C ALA A 18 -46.90 -52.22 4.36
N ALA A 19 -47.40 -51.87 5.54
CA ALA A 19 -48.01 -50.56 5.81
C ALA A 19 -46.98 -49.42 5.89
N LEU A 20 -45.76 -49.68 6.36
CA LEU A 20 -44.68 -48.69 6.42
C LEU A 20 -44.01 -48.44 5.05
N THR A 21 -43.98 -49.45 4.17
CA THR A 21 -43.45 -49.31 2.81
C THR A 21 -44.43 -48.64 1.84
N THR A 22 -45.74 -48.72 2.12
CA THR A 22 -46.77 -48.07 1.30
C THR A 22 -47.02 -46.60 1.67
N THR A 23 -46.54 -46.14 2.82
CA THR A 23 -46.72 -44.75 3.27
C THR A 23 -45.49 -43.86 3.08
N ALA A 24 -44.31 -44.43 2.84
CA ALA A 24 -43.09 -43.65 2.59
C ALA A 24 -42.93 -43.17 1.12
N GLY A 25 -43.75 -43.67 0.18
CA GLY A 25 -43.57 -43.42 -1.26
C GLY A 25 -44.54 -42.44 -1.92
N CYS A 26 -45.49 -41.85 -1.18
CA CYS A 26 -46.52 -40.97 -1.76
C CYS A 26 -46.80 -39.72 -0.90
N VAL A 27 -45.74 -39.11 -0.34
CA VAL A 27 -45.87 -37.72 0.09
C VAL A 27 -45.81 -36.87 -1.18
N PRO A 28 -46.87 -36.14 -1.57
CA PRO A 28 -46.78 -35.22 -2.69
C PRO A 28 -45.64 -34.25 -2.41
N LEU A 29 -44.76 -34.06 -3.40
CA LEU A 29 -43.65 -33.13 -3.30
C LEU A 29 -44.19 -31.76 -2.86
N SER A 30 -43.44 -31.07 -1.98
CA SER A 30 -43.78 -29.72 -1.58
C SER A 30 -44.02 -28.87 -2.84
N PRO A 31 -45.04 -28.00 -2.87
CA PRO A 31 -45.29 -27.14 -4.02
C PRO A 31 -44.01 -26.40 -4.44
N GLY A 32 -43.60 -26.57 -5.70
CA GLY A 32 -42.34 -26.02 -6.23
C GLY A 32 -41.16 -26.99 -6.30
N VAL A 33 -41.34 -28.26 -5.91
CA VAL A 33 -40.36 -29.33 -6.14
C VAL A 33 -41.02 -30.36 -7.06
N ASP A 34 -40.51 -30.50 -8.29
CA ASP A 34 -40.96 -31.50 -9.28
C ASP A 34 -40.15 -32.80 -9.22
N GLY A 35 -39.11 -32.83 -8.39
CA GLY A 35 -38.27 -34.01 -8.14
C GLY A 35 -37.15 -34.16 -9.15
N ASP A 36 -37.00 -33.20 -10.06
CA ASP A 36 -35.86 -33.10 -10.95
C ASP A 36 -34.87 -32.07 -10.35
N LEU A 37 -33.62 -32.49 -10.16
CA LEU A 37 -32.57 -31.68 -9.56
C LEU A 37 -31.72 -30.98 -10.63
N VAL A 38 -31.99 -31.19 -11.91
CA VAL A 38 -31.20 -30.63 -13.01
C VAL A 38 -31.94 -29.58 -13.83
N ASP A 39 -33.21 -29.31 -13.54
CA ASP A 39 -34.02 -28.27 -14.17
C ASP A 39 -34.76 -27.39 -13.14
N GLY A 40 -35.59 -26.45 -13.60
CA GLY A 40 -36.42 -25.61 -12.72
C GLY A 40 -35.67 -24.58 -11.87
N TRP A 41 -34.34 -24.59 -11.83
CA TRP A 41 -33.54 -23.57 -11.15
C TRP A 41 -33.75 -22.21 -11.79
N ALA A 42 -34.07 -21.20 -10.98
CA ALA A 42 -33.99 -19.82 -11.43
C ALA A 42 -32.56 -19.56 -11.94
N ALA A 43 -32.43 -18.77 -13.02
CA ALA A 43 -31.12 -18.30 -13.44
C ALA A 43 -30.47 -17.60 -12.25
N PHE A 44 -29.23 -17.98 -11.93
CA PHE A 44 -28.45 -17.27 -10.94
C PHE A 44 -28.19 -15.85 -11.45
N ASP A 45 -28.23 -14.89 -10.53
CA ASP A 45 -27.78 -13.54 -10.83
C ASP A 45 -26.32 -13.56 -11.32
N GLU A 46 -25.96 -12.55 -12.10
CA GLU A 46 -24.58 -12.39 -12.55
C GLU A 46 -23.64 -12.34 -11.34
N PRO A 47 -22.55 -13.15 -11.31
CA PRO A 47 -21.62 -13.15 -10.21
C PRO A 47 -21.05 -11.74 -9.99
N VAL A 48 -21.24 -11.19 -8.79
CA VAL A 48 -20.58 -9.94 -8.39
C VAL A 48 -19.19 -10.22 -7.84
N HIS A 49 -18.19 -9.47 -8.28
CA HIS A 49 -16.84 -9.57 -7.75
C HIS A 49 -16.67 -8.66 -6.54
N PHE A 50 -16.02 -9.19 -5.50
CA PHE A 50 -15.57 -8.38 -4.37
C PHE A 50 -14.68 -7.23 -4.88
N THR A 51 -14.95 -6.02 -4.40
CA THR A 51 -14.15 -4.82 -4.63
C THR A 51 -14.05 -4.06 -3.29
N PRO A 52 -12.85 -3.63 -2.87
CA PRO A 52 -12.69 -2.85 -1.65
C PRO A 52 -13.35 -1.46 -1.78
N GLU A 53 -13.62 -0.83 -0.63
CA GLU A 53 -14.21 0.50 -0.57
C GLU A 53 -13.12 1.57 -0.39
N ALA A 54 -13.14 2.61 -1.21
CA ALA A 54 -12.28 3.78 -0.99
C ALA A 54 -12.70 4.53 0.29
N GLY A 55 -11.74 5.06 1.03
CA GLY A 55 -11.92 5.63 2.37
C GLY A 55 -11.98 4.60 3.49
N SER A 56 -11.75 3.31 3.20
CA SER A 56 -11.64 2.28 4.24
C SER A 56 -10.23 2.25 4.84
N CYS A 57 -10.13 1.95 6.13
CA CYS A 57 -8.87 1.84 6.85
C CYS A 57 -8.61 0.38 7.27
N HIS A 58 -7.35 -0.04 7.33
CA HIS A 58 -6.96 -1.43 7.62
C HIS A 58 -5.85 -1.53 8.65
N ASP A 59 -5.85 -2.62 9.39
CA ASP A 59 -4.88 -2.92 10.47
C ASP A 59 -3.52 -3.43 9.97
N GLY A 60 -3.36 -3.59 8.65
CA GLY A 60 -2.21 -4.23 8.02
C GLY A 60 -2.02 -3.74 6.59
N GLU A 61 -0.77 -3.50 6.22
CA GLU A 61 -0.36 -3.33 4.83
C GLU A 61 -0.44 -4.66 4.09
N ARG A 62 -0.98 -4.63 2.88
CA ARG A 62 -1.10 -5.80 1.99
C ARG A 62 -0.84 -5.34 0.57
N ARG A 63 -0.36 -6.23 -0.29
CA ARG A 63 -0.29 -6.01 -1.75
C ARG A 63 -1.40 -6.75 -2.50
N VAL A 64 -1.96 -7.76 -1.86
CA VAL A 64 -3.07 -8.57 -2.34
C VAL A 64 -4.18 -8.54 -1.30
N ILE A 65 -5.40 -8.24 -1.73
CA ILE A 65 -6.59 -8.28 -0.87
C ILE A 65 -7.55 -9.32 -1.43
N ASP A 66 -7.91 -10.27 -0.58
CA ASP A 66 -9.04 -11.17 -0.78
C ASP A 66 -10.18 -10.88 0.21
N TRP A 67 -11.33 -11.50 -0.02
CA TRP A 67 -12.53 -11.27 0.78
C TRP A 67 -12.36 -11.71 2.25
N GLU A 68 -11.52 -12.70 2.53
CA GLU A 68 -11.27 -13.20 3.89
C GLU A 68 -10.37 -12.24 4.67
N SER A 69 -9.40 -11.64 3.98
CA SER A 69 -8.48 -10.64 4.52
C SER A 69 -9.09 -9.24 4.65
N TYR A 70 -10.13 -8.93 3.86
CA TYR A 70 -10.77 -7.61 3.88
C TYR A 70 -11.60 -7.43 5.17
N ARG A 71 -11.00 -6.74 6.13
CA ARG A 71 -11.54 -6.49 7.46
C ARG A 71 -11.32 -5.00 7.81
N PRO A 72 -12.05 -4.09 7.16
CA PRO A 72 -11.86 -2.67 7.41
C PRO A 72 -12.17 -2.31 8.87
N VAL A 73 -11.34 -1.44 9.42
CA VAL A 73 -11.51 -0.79 10.71
C VAL A 73 -11.97 0.65 10.50
N GLY A 74 -12.52 1.28 11.54
CA GLY A 74 -12.88 2.69 11.44
C GLY A 74 -11.63 3.57 11.39
N CYS A 75 -11.55 4.54 10.48
CA CYS A 75 -10.39 5.46 10.41
C CYS A 75 -10.23 6.34 11.67
N VAL A 76 -11.27 6.45 12.50
CA VAL A 76 -11.21 7.05 13.85
C VAL A 76 -10.64 6.09 14.91
N GLN A 77 -10.18 4.92 14.51
CA GLN A 77 -9.44 3.95 15.31
C GLN A 77 -7.99 3.90 14.81
N VAL A 78 -7.13 3.26 15.59
CA VAL A 78 -5.76 2.99 15.17
C VAL A 78 -5.77 2.03 13.97
N HIS A 79 -5.05 2.39 12.91
CA HIS A 79 -4.89 1.60 11.68
C HIS A 79 -3.50 1.83 11.07
N LEU A 80 -3.09 1.00 10.11
CA LEU A 80 -1.79 1.13 9.42
C LEU A 80 -1.91 1.80 8.05
N VAL A 81 -3.01 1.54 7.33
CA VAL A 81 -3.21 2.06 5.97
C VAL A 81 -4.65 2.52 5.74
N GLU A 82 -4.81 3.48 4.84
CA GLU A 82 -6.09 3.98 4.32
C GLU A 82 -6.14 3.72 2.81
N THR A 83 -7.18 3.04 2.33
CA THR A 83 -7.44 2.84 0.90
C THR A 83 -7.97 4.14 0.31
N VAL A 84 -7.11 4.97 -0.25
CA VAL A 84 -7.46 6.32 -0.74
C VAL A 84 -8.32 6.27 -2.01
N HIS A 85 -8.04 5.31 -2.89
CA HIS A 85 -8.73 5.18 -4.18
C HIS A 85 -8.85 3.72 -4.58
N VAL A 86 -9.91 3.41 -5.33
CA VAL A 86 -10.10 2.11 -5.98
C VAL A 86 -10.43 2.35 -7.45
N GLY A 87 -9.62 1.81 -8.33
CA GLY A 87 -9.76 1.90 -9.78
C GLY A 87 -9.97 0.54 -10.44
N THR A 88 -9.94 0.53 -11.77
CA THR A 88 -10.07 -0.69 -12.58
C THR A 88 -8.86 -0.83 -13.50
N LEU A 89 -8.20 -1.97 -13.43
CA LEU A 89 -7.21 -2.43 -14.40
C LEU A 89 -7.95 -2.68 -15.72
N GLY A 90 -7.49 -2.08 -16.82
CA GLY A 90 -8.11 -2.24 -18.13
C GLY A 90 -8.10 -3.70 -18.63
N ASP A 91 -8.68 -3.93 -19.82
CA ASP A 91 -8.87 -5.27 -20.39
C ASP A 91 -7.58 -5.98 -20.84
N ASP A 92 -6.41 -5.35 -20.69
CA ASP A 92 -5.13 -5.99 -20.99
C ASP A 92 -4.91 -7.17 -20.03
N PRO A 93 -4.41 -8.32 -20.52
CA PRO A 93 -4.21 -9.51 -19.70
C PRO A 93 -3.05 -9.27 -18.72
N ALA A 94 -3.33 -8.60 -17.61
CA ALA A 94 -2.51 -8.73 -16.42
C ALA A 94 -2.73 -10.16 -15.88
N VAL A 95 -1.63 -10.84 -15.59
CA VAL A 95 -1.65 -12.10 -14.83
C VAL A 95 -1.80 -11.71 -13.34
N PRO A 96 -2.31 -12.57 -12.44
CA PRO A 96 -2.38 -12.24 -11.03
C PRO A 96 -1.01 -11.85 -10.43
N PHE A 97 -1.09 -11.06 -9.37
CA PHE A 97 0.04 -10.51 -8.65
C PHE A 97 0.50 -11.51 -7.60
N ASP A 98 1.70 -12.08 -7.72
CA ASP A 98 2.28 -12.89 -6.66
C ASP A 98 2.84 -12.01 -5.52
N GLU A 99 2.93 -12.59 -4.33
CA GLU A 99 3.48 -11.93 -3.14
C GLU A 99 5.00 -11.66 -3.27
N ASP A 100 5.69 -12.45 -4.10
CA ASP A 100 7.15 -12.45 -4.28
C ASP A 100 7.66 -11.40 -5.29
N GLY A 101 6.76 -10.64 -5.92
CA GLY A 101 7.11 -9.55 -6.80
C GLY A 101 6.91 -9.86 -8.28
N ALA A 102 6.51 -8.82 -9.01
CA ALA A 102 6.08 -8.91 -10.40
C ALA A 102 7.04 -9.74 -11.29
N ALA A 103 6.60 -10.91 -11.76
CA ALA A 103 7.14 -11.49 -12.98
C ALA A 103 7.18 -10.41 -14.09
N ASP A 104 8.26 -10.30 -14.86
CA ASP A 104 8.57 -9.20 -15.80
C ASP A 104 7.39 -8.73 -16.70
N GLY A 105 6.43 -9.62 -16.98
CA GLY A 105 5.21 -9.32 -17.75
C GLY A 105 4.15 -8.45 -17.06
N LEU A 106 4.22 -8.26 -15.74
CA LEU A 106 3.21 -7.55 -14.93
C LEU A 106 3.44 -6.03 -14.83
N ILE A 107 4.60 -5.57 -15.25
CA ILE A 107 5.09 -4.21 -15.04
C ILE A 107 4.22 -3.13 -15.74
N PRO A 108 3.70 -3.30 -16.98
CA PRO A 108 2.91 -2.25 -17.63
C PRO A 108 1.59 -1.91 -16.92
N ALA A 109 0.82 -2.93 -16.51
CA ALA A 109 -0.45 -2.73 -15.81
C ALA A 109 -0.23 -2.11 -14.43
N ARG A 110 0.80 -2.56 -13.69
CA ARG A 110 1.18 -1.96 -12.40
C ARG A 110 1.62 -0.51 -12.56
N ARG A 111 2.38 -0.18 -13.60
CA ARG A 111 2.74 1.22 -13.90
C ARG A 111 1.54 2.11 -14.17
N ALA A 112 0.55 1.60 -14.90
CA ALA A 112 -0.68 2.36 -15.15
C ALA A 112 -1.47 2.60 -13.86
N ALA A 113 -1.65 1.57 -13.02
CA ALA A 113 -2.29 1.68 -11.72
C ALA A 113 -1.51 2.62 -10.78
N ARG A 114 -0.18 2.49 -10.71
CA ARG A 114 0.72 3.37 -9.94
C ARG A 114 0.56 4.82 -10.33
N ALA A 115 0.60 5.12 -11.63
CA ALA A 115 0.43 6.48 -12.13
C ALA A 115 -0.95 7.06 -11.82
N GLU A 116 -2.00 6.23 -11.73
CA GLU A 116 -3.30 6.67 -11.26
C GLU A 116 -3.32 6.90 -9.74
N CYS A 117 -2.77 5.98 -8.96
CA CYS A 117 -2.64 6.13 -7.52
C CYS A 117 -1.87 7.39 -7.15
N ASP A 118 -0.74 7.68 -7.80
CA ASP A 118 0.01 8.92 -7.56
C ASP A 118 -0.86 10.17 -7.73
N ARG A 119 -1.69 10.23 -8.79
CA ARG A 119 -2.59 11.36 -9.01
C ARG A 119 -3.67 11.44 -7.93
N ARG A 120 -4.35 10.32 -7.66
CA ARG A 120 -5.49 10.26 -6.74
C ARG A 120 -5.09 10.52 -5.30
N VAL A 121 -3.95 9.97 -4.88
CA VAL A 121 -3.39 10.22 -3.56
C VAL A 121 -2.96 11.68 -3.42
N ASN A 122 -2.34 12.26 -4.45
CA ASN A 122 -1.99 13.69 -4.40
C ASN A 122 -3.22 14.61 -4.31
N GLU A 123 -4.30 14.28 -5.03
CA GLU A 123 -5.59 14.97 -4.94
C GLU A 123 -6.19 14.86 -3.53
N PHE A 124 -6.17 13.66 -2.93
CA PHE A 124 -6.71 13.40 -1.60
C PHE A 124 -5.94 14.10 -0.48
N LEU A 125 -4.61 14.17 -0.59
CA LEU A 125 -3.76 14.80 0.41
C LEU A 125 -3.72 16.34 0.30
N GLY A 126 -4.02 16.90 -0.87
CA GLY A 126 -3.80 18.32 -1.17
C GLY A 126 -2.36 18.65 -1.62
N GLY A 127 -1.57 17.66 -2.03
CA GLY A 127 -0.19 17.87 -2.47
C GLY A 127 0.58 16.59 -2.78
N PRO A 128 1.84 16.69 -3.25
CA PRO A 128 2.64 15.53 -3.61
C PRO A 128 2.95 14.65 -2.39
N TRP A 129 2.45 13.41 -2.38
CA TRP A 129 2.59 12.48 -1.27
C TRP A 129 4.05 12.16 -0.93
N GLN A 130 4.95 12.23 -1.91
CA GLN A 130 6.38 12.02 -1.72
C GLN A 130 7.07 13.13 -0.91
N THR A 131 6.37 14.23 -0.61
CA THR A 131 6.82 15.29 0.32
C THR A 131 6.36 15.06 1.77
N ALA A 132 5.70 13.93 2.02
CA ALA A 132 5.21 13.52 3.32
C ALA A 132 5.82 12.18 3.75
N ARG A 133 5.76 11.88 5.05
CA ARG A 133 6.11 10.60 5.64
C ARG A 133 5.05 9.54 5.36
N LEU A 134 4.86 9.28 4.08
CA LEU A 134 3.89 8.34 3.56
C LEU A 134 4.59 7.29 2.70
N ARG A 135 3.99 6.10 2.72
CA ARG A 135 4.23 5.01 1.78
C ARG A 135 2.91 4.73 1.08
N MET A 136 2.96 4.58 -0.25
CA MET A 136 1.81 4.22 -1.05
C MET A 136 2.08 2.88 -1.72
N THR A 137 1.11 1.97 -1.61
CA THR A 137 1.17 0.62 -2.14
C THR A 137 -0.01 0.40 -3.08
N VAL A 138 0.26 -0.08 -4.29
CA VAL A 138 -0.80 -0.52 -5.21
C VAL A 138 -1.24 -1.92 -4.77
N VAL A 139 -2.51 -2.03 -4.38
CA VAL A 139 -3.11 -3.30 -3.92
C VAL A 139 -4.02 -3.89 -4.97
N THR A 140 -4.11 -5.21 -5.00
CA THR A 140 -4.70 -5.95 -6.11
C THR A 140 -5.54 -7.14 -5.65
N PRO A 141 -6.43 -7.69 -6.50
CA PRO A 141 -7.20 -8.88 -6.16
C PRO A 141 -6.29 -10.10 -6.06
N SER A 142 -6.66 -11.08 -5.23
CA SER A 142 -6.00 -12.38 -5.20
C SER A 142 -6.15 -13.15 -6.51
N ASP A 143 -5.29 -14.15 -6.75
CA ASP A 143 -5.35 -15.04 -7.91
C ASP A 143 -6.73 -15.66 -8.14
N ALA A 144 -7.39 -16.06 -7.06
CA ALA A 144 -8.74 -16.60 -7.11
C ALA A 144 -9.77 -15.55 -7.53
N ALA A 145 -9.69 -14.33 -6.98
CA ALA A 145 -10.58 -13.23 -7.36
C ALA A 145 -10.33 -12.79 -8.82
N TRP A 146 -9.06 -12.73 -9.24
CA TRP A 146 -8.66 -12.41 -10.61
C TRP A 146 -9.18 -13.45 -11.61
N THR A 147 -8.99 -14.74 -11.31
CA THR A 147 -9.52 -15.85 -12.10
C THR A 147 -11.05 -15.79 -12.16
N GLY A 148 -11.67 -15.35 -11.06
CA GLY A 148 -13.09 -15.11 -10.96
C GLY A 148 -13.59 -13.94 -11.83
N GLY A 149 -12.72 -13.01 -12.25
CA GLY A 149 -13.09 -11.85 -13.07
C GLY A 149 -12.83 -10.49 -12.42
N ALA A 150 -12.33 -10.43 -11.18
CA ALA A 150 -11.99 -9.16 -10.53
C ALA A 150 -10.86 -8.44 -11.29
N ARG A 151 -11.07 -7.15 -11.56
CA ARG A 151 -10.13 -6.28 -12.28
C ARG A 151 -9.90 -4.95 -11.57
N TRP A 152 -10.12 -4.87 -10.26
CA TRP A 152 -9.87 -3.63 -9.53
C TRP A 152 -8.39 -3.49 -9.13
N PHE A 153 -7.98 -2.27 -8.78
CA PHE A 153 -6.77 -2.01 -7.99
C PHE A 153 -7.10 -0.98 -6.91
N GLY A 154 -6.39 -1.01 -5.78
CA GLY A 154 -6.51 -0.03 -4.71
C GLY A 154 -5.21 0.75 -4.52
N CYS A 155 -5.33 1.94 -3.95
CA CYS A 155 -4.21 2.80 -3.58
C CYS A 155 -4.18 2.92 -2.06
N ASP A 156 -3.48 1.99 -1.40
CA ASP A 156 -3.35 2.01 0.06
C ASP A 156 -2.20 2.92 0.45
N VAL A 157 -2.44 3.79 1.43
CA VAL A 157 -1.45 4.75 1.91
C VAL A 157 -1.32 4.61 3.42
N GLY A 158 -0.09 4.42 3.89
CA GLY A 158 0.23 4.35 5.30
C GLY A 158 1.26 5.40 5.70
N VAL A 159 1.28 5.70 7.00
CA VAL A 159 2.25 6.63 7.59
C VAL A 159 3.50 5.86 8.00
N VAL A 160 4.68 6.35 7.63
CA VAL A 160 5.96 5.80 8.08
C VAL A 160 6.51 6.61 9.24
N ASP A 161 7.27 5.97 10.13
CA ASP A 161 7.92 6.69 11.25
C ASP A 161 8.90 7.75 10.70
N SER A 162 9.80 7.31 9.85
CA SER A 162 10.83 8.12 9.19
C SER A 162 10.80 7.84 7.68
N PRO A 163 11.34 8.73 6.84
CA PRO A 163 11.47 8.45 5.42
C PRO A 163 12.27 7.16 5.16
N GLY A 164 11.61 6.14 4.60
CA GLY A 164 12.21 4.81 4.38
C GLY A 164 12.03 3.82 5.54
N GLY A 165 11.54 4.30 6.69
CA GLY A 165 11.24 3.47 7.86
C GLY A 165 9.95 2.64 7.73
N PRO A 166 9.61 1.87 8.77
CA PRO A 166 8.41 1.04 8.80
C PRO A 166 7.13 1.88 8.90
N LEU A 167 6.01 1.27 8.53
CA LEU A 167 4.69 1.83 8.81
C LEU A 167 4.43 1.89 10.31
N ILE A 168 3.73 2.94 10.74
CA ILE A 168 3.31 3.14 12.12
C ILE A 168 1.80 3.18 12.24
N ASN A 169 1.34 2.83 13.45
CA ASN A 169 -0.04 3.01 13.86
C ASN A 169 -0.44 4.49 13.75
N TRP A 170 -1.44 4.76 12.93
CA TRP A 170 -1.99 6.10 12.68
C TRP A 170 -3.41 6.23 13.21
N TYR A 171 -3.82 7.46 13.52
CA TYR A 171 -5.15 7.80 14.01
C TYR A 171 -5.77 8.91 13.18
N GLY A 172 -6.97 8.69 12.68
CA GLY A 172 -7.67 9.63 11.78
C GLY A 172 -7.30 9.43 10.32
N THR A 173 -8.08 10.01 9.41
CA THR A 173 -7.78 10.01 7.98
C THR A 173 -6.56 10.88 7.66
N ILE A 174 -5.85 10.55 6.57
CA ILE A 174 -4.79 11.40 6.02
C ILE A 174 -5.31 12.46 5.01
N GLU A 175 -6.62 12.51 4.76
CA GLU A 175 -7.26 13.48 3.86
C GLU A 175 -6.83 14.92 4.18
N GLY A 176 -6.42 15.67 3.15
CA GLY A 176 -6.03 17.07 3.28
C GLY A 176 -4.80 17.33 4.16
N ALA A 177 -4.04 16.30 4.56
CA ALA A 177 -2.87 16.44 5.42
C ALA A 177 -1.81 17.40 4.86
N LEU A 178 -1.75 17.56 3.54
CA LEU A 178 -0.84 18.49 2.87
C LEU A 178 -1.47 19.86 2.58
N ASP A 179 -2.75 20.09 2.84
CA ASP A 179 -3.31 21.45 2.79
C ASP A 179 -2.96 22.28 4.03
N VAL A 180 -2.63 21.61 5.13
CA VAL A 180 -2.32 22.26 6.41
C VAL A 180 -0.82 22.55 6.53
N PRO A 181 -0.39 23.82 6.66
CA PRO A 181 0.99 24.15 6.95
C PRO A 181 1.43 23.58 8.30
N GLY A 182 2.61 22.97 8.35
CA GLY A 182 3.15 22.38 9.58
C GLY A 182 2.46 21.08 10.02
N HIS A 183 1.64 20.45 9.16
CA HIS A 183 1.05 19.16 9.48
C HIS A 183 2.13 18.11 9.81
N PRO A 184 1.96 17.26 10.84
CA PRO A 184 2.99 16.31 11.29
C PRO A 184 3.46 15.31 10.22
N LEU A 185 2.68 15.09 9.17
CA LEU A 185 3.04 14.19 8.08
C LEU A 185 4.02 14.83 7.09
N ARG A 186 4.12 16.16 7.03
CA ARG A 186 5.10 16.82 6.16
C ARG A 186 6.51 16.44 6.58
N MET A 187 7.38 16.21 5.61
CA MET A 187 8.81 16.02 5.92
C MET A 187 9.42 17.33 6.40
N THR A 188 10.24 17.25 7.45
CA THR A 188 10.86 18.41 8.11
C THR A 188 12.37 18.16 8.28
N CYS A 189 12.83 18.14 9.52
CA CYS A 189 14.20 17.95 9.94
C CYS A 189 14.33 16.65 10.71
N TYR A 190 15.53 16.07 10.70
CA TYR A 190 15.82 14.73 11.21
C TYR A 190 17.24 14.68 11.73
N ASP A 191 17.50 13.80 12.68
CA ASP A 191 18.86 13.32 12.89
C ASP A 191 19.15 12.16 11.95
N SER A 192 20.43 11.89 11.73
CA SER A 192 20.87 10.73 10.97
C SER A 192 21.65 9.81 11.88
N ALA A 193 21.18 8.57 12.09
CA ALA A 193 21.99 7.56 12.76
C ALA A 193 23.20 7.11 11.91
N ALA A 194 23.27 7.57 10.65
CA ALA A 194 24.32 7.27 9.68
C ALA A 194 25.72 7.72 10.16
N VAL A 195 26.39 6.81 10.90
CA VAL A 195 27.85 6.81 11.10
C VAL A 195 28.53 5.76 10.21
N GLY A 196 27.79 5.08 9.33
CA GLY A 196 28.27 4.00 8.46
C GLY A 196 27.24 3.55 7.41
N VAL A 197 27.64 2.55 6.61
CA VAL A 197 26.90 2.00 5.44
C VAL A 197 25.66 1.17 5.79
N ASP A 198 25.43 0.84 7.05
CA ASP A 198 24.39 -0.12 7.48
C ASP A 198 23.32 0.47 8.43
N ASP A 199 23.29 1.79 8.67
CA ASP A 199 22.39 2.40 9.66
C ASP A 199 21.18 3.11 9.04
N GLU A 200 20.04 3.07 9.75
CA GLU A 200 18.82 3.78 9.35
C GLU A 200 19.13 5.28 9.11
N PRO A 201 18.91 5.78 7.88
CA PRO A 201 19.53 7.04 7.48
C PRO A 201 18.94 8.24 8.22
N LEU A 202 17.70 8.16 8.70
CA LEU A 202 16.96 9.26 9.31
C LEU A 202 16.12 8.77 10.50
N THR A 203 16.11 9.54 11.59
CA THR A 203 15.31 9.27 12.81
C THR A 203 13.85 9.69 12.66
N GLU A 204 13.11 9.71 13.77
CA GLU A 204 11.82 10.40 13.86
C GLU A 204 11.95 11.91 13.56
N PRO A 205 10.87 12.59 13.13
CA PRO A 205 10.89 14.00 12.77
C PRO A 205 11.22 14.91 13.96
N LEU A 206 12.03 15.92 13.69
CA LEU A 206 12.41 16.98 14.61
C LEU A 206 11.86 18.34 14.15
N ASP A 207 11.70 19.24 15.11
CA ASP A 207 11.54 20.66 14.84
C ASP A 207 12.86 21.22 14.31
N CYS A 208 12.83 21.94 13.18
CA CYS A 208 14.03 22.48 12.55
C CYS A 208 14.77 23.54 13.39
N ASP A 209 14.14 24.09 14.42
CA ASP A 209 14.78 25.00 15.39
C ASP A 209 15.60 24.25 16.46
N THR A 210 15.49 22.91 16.49
CA THR A 210 16.32 22.03 17.32
C THR A 210 17.59 21.65 16.52
N PRO A 211 18.76 21.49 17.17
CA PRO A 211 19.94 20.95 16.51
C PRO A 211 19.61 19.64 15.77
N HIS A 212 19.95 19.56 14.49
CA HIS A 212 19.66 18.40 13.64
C HIS A 212 20.74 18.23 12.56
N GLN A 213 20.81 17.04 11.97
CA GLN A 213 21.78 16.71 10.92
C GLN A 213 21.21 16.80 9.52
N ALA A 214 19.92 16.55 9.33
CA ALA A 214 19.27 16.46 8.03
C ALA A 214 18.01 17.31 7.93
N GLU A 215 17.80 17.97 6.79
CA GLU A 215 16.58 18.72 6.47
C GLU A 215 16.07 18.36 5.08
N PHE A 216 14.78 18.02 4.97
CA PHE A 216 14.15 17.73 3.69
C PHE A 216 14.11 18.97 2.80
N ALA A 217 14.76 18.90 1.63
CA ALA A 217 14.87 20.01 0.69
C ALA A 217 13.91 19.89 -0.51
N GLY A 218 13.43 18.68 -0.81
CA GLY A 218 12.53 18.41 -1.91
C GLY A 218 12.77 17.06 -2.58
N THR A 219 12.19 16.89 -3.77
CA THR A 219 12.29 15.64 -4.54
C THR A 219 12.75 15.88 -5.98
N TYR A 220 13.21 14.82 -6.64
CA TYR A 220 13.32 14.77 -8.10
C TYR A 220 12.97 13.37 -8.60
N VAL A 221 12.62 13.24 -9.88
CA VAL A 221 12.35 11.95 -10.53
C VAL A 221 13.61 11.43 -11.21
N GLU A 222 14.08 10.24 -10.85
CA GLU A 222 15.26 9.60 -11.42
C GLU A 222 14.92 8.83 -12.70
N ASP A 223 15.36 9.37 -13.84
CA ASP A 223 15.06 8.87 -15.19
C ASP A 223 16.26 8.21 -15.89
N LYS A 224 17.44 8.12 -15.25
CA LYS A 224 18.68 7.64 -15.89
C LYS A 224 19.32 6.44 -15.22
N LEU A 225 19.19 6.33 -13.90
CA LEU A 225 19.84 5.27 -13.11
C LEU A 225 18.93 4.06 -12.92
N GLY A 226 19.47 2.85 -12.88
CA GLY A 226 18.78 1.66 -12.39
C GLY A 226 18.53 1.71 -10.88
N TYR A 227 17.76 0.75 -10.36
CA TYR A 227 17.56 0.59 -8.90
C TYR A 227 18.91 0.34 -8.22
N ASP A 228 19.64 -0.66 -8.69
CA ASP A 228 20.94 -1.08 -8.14
C ASP A 228 21.97 0.05 -8.15
N GLU A 229 21.96 0.92 -9.16
CA GLU A 229 22.86 2.09 -9.19
C GLU A 229 22.52 3.10 -8.08
N VAL A 230 21.24 3.32 -7.79
CA VAL A 230 20.81 4.20 -6.70
C VAL A 230 21.05 3.56 -5.33
N GLU A 231 20.85 2.24 -5.22
CA GLU A 231 21.11 1.47 -4.00
C GLU A 231 22.60 1.42 -3.66
N LEU A 232 23.48 1.30 -4.66
CA LEU A 232 24.94 1.35 -4.50
C LEU A 232 25.50 2.75 -4.23
N ASN A 233 24.66 3.72 -3.90
CA ASN A 233 25.04 5.07 -3.54
C ASN A 233 25.82 5.85 -4.62
N ASP A 234 25.34 5.80 -5.87
CA ASP A 234 26.00 6.50 -6.98
C ASP A 234 26.05 8.02 -6.78
N ASP A 235 27.25 8.60 -6.92
CA ASP A 235 27.53 10.04 -6.77
C ASP A 235 26.66 10.96 -7.65
N ARG A 236 26.08 10.44 -8.74
CA ARG A 236 25.14 11.18 -9.59
C ARG A 236 23.85 11.52 -8.84
N VAL A 237 23.40 10.68 -7.90
CA VAL A 237 22.23 10.96 -7.04
C VAL A 237 22.54 12.13 -6.13
N HIS A 238 23.64 12.07 -5.38
CA HIS A 238 24.10 13.18 -4.53
C HIS A 238 24.30 14.48 -5.30
N THR A 239 24.83 14.40 -6.52
CA THR A 239 25.00 15.57 -7.39
C THR A 239 23.66 16.20 -7.77
N ARG A 240 22.60 15.42 -7.99
CA ARG A 240 21.25 15.94 -8.24
C ARG A 240 20.61 16.47 -6.97
N CYS A 241 20.71 15.75 -5.85
CA CYS A 241 20.20 16.23 -4.57
C CYS A 241 20.86 17.54 -4.12
N ARG A 242 22.16 17.74 -4.35
CA ARG A 242 22.81 19.03 -4.08
C ARG A 242 22.19 20.18 -4.89
N LYS A 243 21.66 19.94 -6.09
CA LYS A 243 20.93 20.97 -6.87
C LYS A 243 19.59 21.30 -6.24
N VAL A 244 18.84 20.28 -5.80
CA VAL A 244 17.58 20.45 -5.07
C VAL A 244 17.81 21.28 -3.80
N VAL A 245 18.85 20.92 -3.02
CA VAL A 245 19.25 21.67 -1.83
C VAL A 245 19.67 23.10 -2.16
N ALA A 246 20.40 23.32 -3.26
CA ALA A 246 20.81 24.66 -3.67
C ALA A 246 19.61 25.57 -3.96
N ASP A 247 18.60 25.05 -4.66
CA ASP A 247 17.37 25.78 -4.98
C ASP A 247 16.52 26.04 -3.73
N TYR A 248 16.46 25.07 -2.81
CA TYR A 248 15.76 25.17 -1.53
C TYR A 248 16.40 26.21 -0.60
N ALA A 249 17.72 26.19 -0.45
CA ALA A 249 18.48 27.07 0.44
C ALA A 249 18.87 28.40 -0.20
N LYS A 250 18.64 28.60 -1.51
CA LYS A 250 19.03 29.81 -2.26
C LYS A 250 20.54 30.07 -2.25
N VAL A 251 21.35 29.01 -2.43
CA VAL A 251 22.80 29.10 -2.62
C VAL A 251 23.19 28.91 -4.09
N PRO A 252 24.37 29.41 -4.53
CA PRO A 252 24.82 29.19 -5.90
C PRO A 252 24.98 27.69 -6.22
N ASN A 253 24.38 27.26 -7.32
CA ASN A 253 24.55 25.91 -7.86
C ASN A 253 25.85 25.84 -8.69
N ASN A 254 26.98 25.70 -8.00
CA ASN A 254 28.32 25.70 -8.59
C ASN A 254 29.20 24.56 -8.01
N GLY A 255 30.47 24.53 -8.40
CA GLY A 255 31.44 23.53 -7.92
C GLY A 255 31.70 23.57 -6.40
N ASP A 256 31.24 24.61 -5.69
CA ASP A 256 31.43 24.74 -4.26
C ASP A 256 30.32 24.06 -3.44
N LEU A 257 29.23 23.59 -4.06
CA LEU A 257 28.11 22.98 -3.34
C LEU A 257 28.53 21.81 -2.45
N GLN A 258 29.44 20.98 -2.94
CA GLN A 258 29.98 19.85 -2.17
C GLN A 258 30.72 20.27 -0.89
N TYR A 259 31.22 21.50 -0.83
CA TYR A 259 31.88 22.06 0.35
C TYR A 259 30.89 22.81 1.27
N ARG A 260 29.66 23.06 0.82
CA ARG A 260 28.63 23.73 1.63
C ARG A 260 27.78 22.74 2.40
N VAL A 261 27.45 21.61 1.79
CA VAL A 261 26.44 20.69 2.31
C VAL A 261 26.66 19.28 1.76
N GLY A 262 26.53 18.29 2.65
CA GLY A 262 26.36 16.90 2.23
C GLY A 262 24.91 16.62 1.89
N THR A 263 24.61 15.39 1.49
CA THR A 263 23.23 15.00 1.17
C THR A 263 22.95 13.60 1.65
N ILE A 264 21.78 13.41 2.26
CA ILE A 264 21.15 12.10 2.43
C ILE A 264 19.99 12.04 1.44
N TYR A 265 19.66 10.85 0.95
CA TYR A 265 18.47 10.66 0.15
C TYR A 265 17.75 9.37 0.52
N THR A 266 16.46 9.33 0.25
CA THR A 266 15.64 8.12 0.35
C THR A 266 14.89 7.91 -0.96
N PHE A 267 14.55 6.65 -1.23
CA PHE A 267 13.89 6.21 -2.46
C PHE A 267 13.00 5.01 -2.14
N SER A 268 12.16 4.63 -3.10
CA SER A 268 11.22 3.52 -2.93
C SER A 268 11.94 2.16 -2.95
N ASP A 269 11.25 1.11 -2.50
CA ASP A 269 11.77 -0.26 -2.65
C ASP A 269 11.83 -0.69 -4.13
N VAL A 270 12.47 -1.83 -4.40
CA VAL A 270 12.68 -2.35 -5.77
C VAL A 270 11.38 -2.59 -6.54
N LEU A 271 10.31 -2.95 -5.84
CA LEU A 271 9.02 -3.24 -6.46
C LEU A 271 8.31 -1.95 -6.83
N ASP A 272 8.17 -1.02 -5.89
CA ASP A 272 7.62 0.33 -6.14
C ASP A 272 8.40 1.05 -7.24
N TRP A 273 9.72 0.87 -7.26
CA TRP A 273 10.60 1.42 -8.29
C TRP A 273 10.30 0.83 -9.68
N ALA A 274 10.08 -0.49 -9.76
CA ALA A 274 9.69 -1.16 -11.00
C ALA A 274 8.30 -0.70 -11.48
N GLU A 275 7.39 -0.44 -10.56
CA GLU A 275 6.06 0.13 -10.81
C GLU A 275 6.07 1.60 -11.23
N GLY A 276 7.20 2.30 -11.09
CA GLY A 276 7.36 3.65 -11.59
C GLY A 276 7.49 4.74 -10.52
N ASP A 277 7.58 4.38 -9.23
CA ASP A 277 8.05 5.34 -8.24
C ASP A 277 9.55 5.52 -8.34
N ARG A 278 9.89 6.52 -9.13
CA ARG A 278 11.26 6.90 -9.43
C ARG A 278 11.67 8.10 -8.59
N THR A 279 10.93 8.42 -7.53
CA THR A 279 11.12 9.63 -6.76
C THR A 279 12.27 9.48 -5.78
N ILE A 280 13.25 10.36 -5.90
CA ILE A 280 14.31 10.53 -4.91
C ILE A 280 13.92 11.70 -4.00
N ARG A 281 13.91 11.44 -2.69
CA ARG A 281 13.68 12.44 -1.64
C ARG A 281 15.05 12.91 -1.14
N CYS A 282 15.34 14.21 -1.28
CA CYS A 282 16.66 14.77 -1.01
C CYS A 282 16.67 15.57 0.29
N PHE A 283 17.70 15.33 1.09
CA PHE A 283 17.93 16.01 2.36
C PHE A 283 19.26 16.76 2.32
N ALA A 284 19.26 18.02 2.77
CA ALA A 284 20.48 18.73 3.13
C ALA A 284 21.07 18.07 4.38
N TRP A 285 22.36 17.75 4.39
CA TRP A 285 22.97 17.05 5.51
C TRP A 285 24.29 17.67 6.00
N ARG A 286 24.51 17.64 7.32
CA ARG A 286 25.77 18.03 7.97
C ARG A 286 26.07 17.15 9.19
N ALA A 287 27.31 16.66 9.27
CA ALA A 287 27.82 16.01 10.48
C ALA A 287 28.15 17.01 11.60
N ASP A 288 28.90 18.07 11.28
CA ASP A 288 29.31 19.10 12.24
C ASP A 288 29.68 20.45 11.54
N PRO A 289 29.50 21.59 12.21
CA PRO A 289 28.47 21.80 13.23
C PRO A 289 27.08 21.44 12.73
N LEU A 290 26.24 20.98 13.66
CA LEU A 290 24.82 20.69 13.41
C LEU A 290 24.10 21.92 12.84
N LEU A 291 23.03 21.67 12.09
CA LEU A 291 22.08 22.71 11.72
C LEU A 291 21.27 23.09 12.96
N THR A 292 21.07 24.37 13.20
CA THR A 292 20.33 24.89 14.38
C THR A 292 19.10 25.70 13.96
N GLY A 293 18.65 25.51 12.73
CA GLY A 293 17.59 26.26 12.07
C GLY A 293 17.45 25.75 10.64
N SER A 294 16.28 25.98 10.05
CA SER A 294 16.04 25.61 8.65
C SER A 294 17.01 26.32 7.71
N VAL A 295 17.54 25.59 6.72
CA VAL A 295 18.37 26.13 5.64
C VAL A 295 17.55 26.77 4.53
N ARG A 296 16.22 26.59 4.55
CA ARG A 296 15.29 27.13 3.55
C ARG A 296 15.47 28.63 3.40
N ASP A 297 15.66 29.08 2.17
CA ASP A 297 15.82 30.50 1.84
C ASP A 297 16.98 31.22 2.60
N GLY A 298 17.85 30.48 3.30
CA GLY A 298 18.87 31.02 4.21
C GLY A 298 20.17 31.45 3.53
N GLY A 299 20.31 31.19 2.23
CA GLY A 299 21.45 31.57 1.41
C GLY A 299 22.80 31.04 1.91
N SER A 300 23.87 31.73 1.54
CA SER A 300 25.23 31.35 1.96
C SER A 300 25.49 31.52 3.46
N SER A 301 24.61 32.19 4.21
CA SER A 301 24.68 32.26 5.67
C SER A 301 24.23 30.97 6.34
N ALA A 302 23.18 30.32 5.82
CA ALA A 302 22.74 29.03 6.34
C ALA A 302 23.65 27.88 5.89
N LEU A 303 24.18 27.96 4.65
CA LEU A 303 25.09 26.97 4.08
C LEU A 303 26.40 27.62 3.59
N PRO A 304 27.29 28.04 4.51
CA PRO A 304 28.60 28.59 4.15
C PRO A 304 29.54 27.49 3.65
N ILE A 305 30.50 27.88 2.81
CA ILE A 305 31.57 26.97 2.35
C ILE A 305 32.40 26.55 3.58
N GLN A 306 32.46 25.24 3.83
CA GLN A 306 33.33 24.61 4.80
C GLN A 306 34.58 24.16 4.05
N TYR A 307 35.71 24.84 4.28
CA TYR A 307 37.00 24.29 3.87
C TYR A 307 37.39 23.25 4.93
N GLN A 308 37.40 21.98 4.54
CA GLN A 308 38.12 20.93 5.27
C GLN A 308 39.53 20.78 4.68
#